data_AF-A0A2P7B361-F1
#
_entry.id   AF-A0A2P7B361-F1
#
_cell.length_a   1.000
_cell.length_b   1.000
_cell.length_c   1.000
_cell.angle_alpha   90.00
_cell.angle_beta   90.00
_cell.angle_gamma   90.00
#
_symmetry.space_group_name_H-M   'P 1'
#
loop_
_entity.id
_entity.type
_entity.pdbx_description
1 polymer ?
#
loop_
_entity_poly.entity_id
_entity_poly.type
_entity_poly.pdbx_seq_one_letter_code
_entity_poly.pdbx_strand_id
1 'polypeptide(L)'
;MRTCKATVKGRGGTFGGAIAALAVLAGCASQPVDRMRPPEPYTYLQLRNCKVYPGFSECRLMLLTQYGPVSFGPVQMRGRSSNGPPAGYQYQVLGCAPVQRAVPPLPNYNCEISKISGGLSAGTVLVKGGTAVRLAKHLGDLQQLDYRWKKDPWSRVDG
;
A
#
# COMPACT_ATOMS: atom_id res chain seq x y z
N MET A 1 11.49 15.89 -23.58
CA MET A 1 12.91 16.04 -23.96
C MET A 1 13.31 17.49 -23.70
N ARG A 2 14.01 17.78 -22.61
CA ARG A 2 14.50 19.13 -22.31
C ARG A 2 16.01 19.09 -22.39
N THR A 3 16.54 19.71 -23.43
CA THR A 3 17.97 19.91 -23.68
C THR A 3 18.45 21.07 -22.81
N CYS A 4 19.32 20.79 -21.85
CA CYS A 4 20.08 21.84 -21.17
C CYS A 4 21.26 22.24 -22.07
N LYS A 5 21.19 23.43 -22.69
CA LYS A 5 22.36 24.07 -23.32
C LYS A 5 23.31 24.54 -22.22
N ALA A 6 24.55 24.05 -22.23
CA ALA A 6 25.63 24.62 -21.45
C ALA A 6 26.44 25.55 -22.34
N THR A 7 26.40 26.85 -22.08
CA THR A 7 27.25 27.84 -22.75
C THR A 7 28.49 28.05 -21.87
N VAL A 8 29.60 27.40 -22.23
CA VAL A 8 30.91 27.67 -21.62
C VAL A 8 31.51 28.88 -22.33
N LYS A 9 31.63 30.00 -21.62
CA LYS A 9 32.41 31.17 -22.05
C LYS A 9 33.59 31.32 -21.11
N GLY A 10 34.77 30.98 -21.58
CA GLY A 10 36.03 31.21 -20.86
C GLY A 10 37.02 31.92 -21.77
N ARG A 11 37.55 33.06 -21.31
CA ARG A 11 38.97 33.44 -21.46
C ARG A 11 39.27 34.81 -20.85
N GLY A 12 40.32 34.83 -20.02
CA GLY A 12 41.27 35.94 -19.93
C GLY A 12 41.35 36.63 -18.56
N GLY A 13 42.52 36.52 -17.91
CA GLY A 13 42.98 37.51 -16.93
C GLY A 13 43.49 36.95 -15.60
N THR A 14 44.81 36.75 -15.52
CA THR A 14 45.62 36.53 -14.30
C THR A 14 45.44 37.62 -13.25
N PHE A 15 45.28 37.26 -11.96
CA PHE A 15 45.91 37.91 -10.79
C PHE A 15 45.73 37.02 -9.54
N GLY A 16 46.75 37.02 -8.67
CA GLY A 16 46.90 36.07 -7.57
C GLY A 16 45.91 36.23 -6.42
N GLY A 17 45.83 35.17 -5.61
CA GLY A 17 45.03 35.11 -4.39
C GLY A 17 44.53 33.69 -4.13
N ALA A 18 45.05 33.06 -3.09
CA ALA A 18 44.64 31.73 -2.64
C ALA A 18 43.16 31.73 -2.23
N ILE A 19 42.33 30.91 -2.88
CA ILE A 19 41.02 30.47 -2.36
C ILE A 19 40.81 29.00 -2.71
N ALA A 20 40.45 28.24 -1.67
CA ALA A 20 40.17 26.83 -1.66
C ALA A 20 39.00 26.42 -2.60
N ALA A 21 39.05 25.19 -3.10
CA ALA A 21 37.84 24.43 -3.42
C ALA A 21 38.16 22.92 -3.39
N LEU A 22 37.91 22.29 -2.24
CA LEU A 22 37.70 20.85 -2.14
C LEU A 22 36.48 20.49 -3.00
N ALA A 23 36.73 20.05 -4.24
CA ALA A 23 35.69 19.47 -5.07
C ALA A 23 35.39 18.05 -4.57
N VAL A 24 34.56 17.96 -3.52
CA VAL A 24 33.92 16.70 -3.15
C VAL A 24 32.95 16.37 -4.27
N LEU A 25 33.36 15.45 -5.16
CA LEU A 25 32.48 14.82 -6.14
C LEU A 25 31.51 13.90 -5.38
N ALA A 26 30.49 14.50 -4.75
CA ALA A 26 29.32 13.78 -4.30
C ALA A 26 28.50 13.38 -5.54
N GLY A 27 28.87 12.25 -6.15
CA GLY A 27 28.00 11.58 -7.09
C GLY A 27 26.75 11.15 -6.34
N CYS A 28 25.61 11.78 -6.65
CA CYS A 28 24.29 11.26 -6.29
C CYS A 28 24.09 9.92 -6.99
N ALA A 29 24.61 8.84 -6.41
CA ALA A 29 24.15 7.51 -6.70
C ALA A 29 22.71 7.42 -6.18
N SER A 30 21.74 7.71 -7.05
CA SER A 30 20.36 7.32 -6.80
C SER A 30 20.37 5.80 -6.69
N GLN A 31 20.39 5.30 -5.44
CA GLN A 31 20.23 3.88 -5.17
C GLN A 31 18.96 3.40 -5.89
N PRO A 32 18.98 2.26 -6.59
CA PRO A 32 17.74 1.63 -7.01
C PRO A 32 16.93 1.42 -5.73
N VAL A 33 15.73 1.99 -5.67
CA VAL A 33 14.79 1.73 -4.58
C VAL A 33 14.57 0.22 -4.60
N ASP A 34 15.25 -0.48 -3.71
CA ASP A 34 15.09 -1.92 -3.57
C ASP A 34 13.62 -2.13 -3.24
N ARG A 35 12.87 -2.74 -4.16
CA ARG A 35 11.44 -2.97 -3.99
C ARG A 35 11.32 -4.04 -2.92
N MET A 36 11.40 -3.62 -1.66
CA MET A 36 11.36 -4.50 -0.52
C MET A 36 10.04 -5.25 -0.57
N ARG A 37 10.11 -6.51 -0.96
CA ARG A 37 8.96 -7.39 -1.06
C ARG A 37 8.38 -7.50 0.35
N PRO A 38 7.06 -7.35 0.54
CA PRO A 38 6.47 -7.51 1.87
C PRO A 38 6.83 -8.88 2.44
N PRO A 39 7.00 -8.99 3.77
CA PRO A 39 7.20 -10.27 4.41
C PRO A 39 5.96 -11.16 4.23
N GLU A 40 6.16 -12.47 4.28
CA GLU A 40 5.03 -13.40 4.45
C GLU A 40 4.26 -13.04 5.74
N PRO A 41 2.92 -13.13 5.77
CA PRO A 41 2.02 -13.64 4.73
C PRO A 41 1.51 -12.59 3.71
N TYR A 42 2.11 -11.40 3.65
CA TYR A 42 1.58 -10.26 2.85
C TYR A 42 2.10 -10.20 1.42
N THR A 43 3.12 -10.98 1.11
CA THR A 43 3.81 -11.06 -0.18
C THR A 43 2.86 -11.05 -1.38
N TYR A 44 1.77 -11.80 -1.30
CA TYR A 44 0.82 -12.01 -2.38
C TYR A 44 -0.51 -11.28 -2.19
N LEU A 45 -0.64 -10.46 -1.15
CA LEU A 45 -1.83 -9.67 -0.88
C LEU A 45 -1.79 -8.32 -1.61
N GLN A 46 -2.83 -8.06 -2.40
CA GLN A 46 -2.93 -6.85 -3.20
C GLN A 46 -4.33 -6.25 -3.15
N LEU A 47 -4.42 -4.93 -3.28
CA LEU A 47 -5.65 -4.25 -3.65
C LEU A 47 -5.65 -4.01 -5.15
N ARG A 48 -6.67 -4.52 -5.85
CA ARG A 48 -6.83 -4.37 -7.30
C ARG A 48 -8.24 -3.93 -7.63
N ASN A 49 -8.49 -3.63 -8.91
CA ASN A 49 -9.81 -3.26 -9.43
C ASN A 49 -10.46 -2.09 -8.68
N CYS A 50 -9.65 -1.08 -8.34
CA CYS A 50 -10.11 0.09 -7.63
C CYS A 50 -11.07 0.93 -8.48
N LYS A 51 -12.22 1.24 -7.91
CA LYS A 51 -13.24 2.16 -8.43
C LYS A 51 -13.24 3.42 -7.58
N VAL A 52 -13.35 4.57 -8.24
CA VAL A 52 -13.41 5.87 -7.58
C VAL A 52 -14.86 6.33 -7.51
N TYR A 53 -15.28 6.78 -6.34
CA TYR A 53 -16.58 7.38 -6.07
C TYR A 53 -16.38 8.80 -5.49
N PRO A 54 -17.40 9.66 -5.51
CA PRO A 54 -17.35 10.93 -4.79
C PRO A 54 -17.09 10.68 -3.28
N GLY A 55 -15.93 11.13 -2.80
CA GLY A 55 -15.56 11.07 -1.38
C GLY A 55 -14.85 9.78 -0.90
N PHE A 56 -14.80 8.72 -1.71
CA PHE A 56 -14.08 7.49 -1.37
C PHE A 56 -13.70 6.67 -2.60
N SER A 57 -12.85 5.68 -2.40
CA SER A 57 -12.56 4.66 -3.43
C SER A 57 -12.81 3.27 -2.85
N GLU A 58 -13.23 2.35 -3.70
CA GLU A 58 -13.43 0.95 -3.34
C GLU A 58 -12.50 0.07 -4.16
N CYS A 59 -11.68 -0.73 -3.51
CA CYS A 59 -10.80 -1.70 -4.14
C CYS A 59 -11.19 -3.11 -3.71
N ARG A 60 -10.78 -4.13 -4.48
CA ARG A 60 -10.86 -5.52 -4.05
C ARG A 60 -9.55 -5.98 -3.43
N LEU A 61 -9.62 -6.52 -2.23
CA LEU A 61 -8.53 -7.25 -1.61
C LEU A 61 -8.45 -8.66 -2.22
N MET A 62 -7.28 -9.00 -2.74
CA MET A 62 -7.03 -10.25 -3.45
C MET A 62 -5.75 -10.90 -2.94
N LEU A 63 -5.76 -12.23 -2.89
CA LEU A 63 -4.58 -13.07 -2.69
C LEU A 63 -4.17 -13.66 -4.03
N LEU A 64 -2.96 -13.36 -4.50
CA LEU A 64 -2.42 -13.96 -5.72
C LEU A 64 -1.90 -15.37 -5.40
N THR A 65 -2.50 -16.39 -6.01
CA THR A 65 -2.05 -17.78 -5.87
C THR A 65 -1.60 -18.33 -7.22
N GLN A 66 -0.87 -19.44 -7.21
CA GLN A 66 -0.48 -20.16 -8.44
C GLN A 66 -1.67 -20.63 -9.28
N TYR A 67 -2.84 -20.82 -8.66
CA TYR A 67 -4.08 -21.23 -9.34
C TYR A 67 -4.93 -20.04 -9.81
N GLY A 68 -4.43 -18.82 -9.62
CA GLY A 68 -5.13 -17.58 -9.93
C GLY A 68 -5.44 -16.74 -8.69
N PRO A 69 -5.98 -15.53 -8.91
CA PRO A 69 -6.25 -14.59 -7.83
C PRO A 69 -7.53 -14.95 -7.07
N VAL A 70 -7.44 -15.08 -5.74
CA VAL A 70 -8.57 -15.33 -4.84
C VAL A 70 -9.05 -14.00 -4.27
N SER A 71 -10.32 -13.66 -4.49
CA SER A 71 -10.90 -12.42 -3.96
C SER A 71 -11.34 -12.59 -2.51
N PHE A 72 -10.75 -11.82 -1.60
CA PHE A 72 -11.23 -11.73 -0.22
C PHE A 72 -12.48 -10.86 -0.13
N GLY A 73 -12.54 -9.74 -0.87
CA GLY A 73 -13.73 -8.91 -0.93
C GLY A 73 -13.44 -7.43 -1.13
N PRO A 74 -14.48 -6.57 -1.14
CA PRO A 74 -14.32 -5.14 -1.27
C PRO A 74 -13.75 -4.52 0.02
N VAL A 75 -12.97 -3.46 -0.17
CA VAL A 75 -12.37 -2.64 0.88
C VAL A 75 -12.50 -1.18 0.47
N GLN A 76 -13.03 -0.38 1.39
CA GLN A 76 -13.19 1.06 1.19
C GLN A 76 -11.96 1.81 1.68
N MET A 77 -11.43 2.66 0.80
CA MET A 77 -10.35 3.58 1.08
C MET A 77 -10.92 5.00 1.14
N ARG A 78 -10.84 5.63 2.32
CA ARG A 78 -11.17 7.05 2.46
C ARG A 78 -10.04 7.88 1.87
N GLY A 79 -10.29 8.51 0.73
CA GLY A 79 -9.36 9.43 0.10
C GLY A 79 -9.63 10.87 0.52
N ARG A 80 -8.65 11.53 1.16
CA ARG A 80 -8.64 13.00 1.35
C ARG A 80 -8.03 13.74 0.14
N SER A 81 -7.67 13.03 -0.92
CA SER A 81 -7.05 13.61 -2.12
C SER A 81 -8.15 13.95 -3.13
N SER A 82 -8.24 15.23 -3.49
CA SER A 82 -9.11 15.79 -4.54
C SER A 82 -8.92 15.11 -5.90
N ASN A 83 -7.81 14.40 -6.09
CA ASN A 83 -7.55 13.51 -7.22
C ASN A 83 -7.45 12.08 -6.68
N GLY A 84 -8.59 11.39 -6.56
CA GLY A 84 -8.65 9.98 -6.16
C GLY A 84 -7.67 9.11 -6.97
N PRO A 85 -7.29 7.93 -6.48
CA PRO A 85 -6.37 7.08 -7.22
C PRO A 85 -6.98 6.75 -8.59
N PRO A 86 -6.27 6.95 -9.71
CA PRO A 86 -6.88 6.76 -11.01
C PRO A 86 -7.44 5.34 -11.18
N ALA A 87 -8.41 5.19 -12.07
CA ALA A 87 -9.01 3.88 -12.34
C ALA A 87 -7.92 2.87 -12.72
N GLY A 88 -7.99 1.67 -12.14
CA GLY A 88 -7.03 0.58 -12.44
C GLY A 88 -5.75 0.57 -11.61
N TYR A 89 -5.62 1.45 -10.59
CA TYR A 89 -4.48 1.41 -9.66
C TYR A 89 -4.44 0.10 -8.87
N GLN A 90 -3.22 -0.37 -8.62
CA GLN A 90 -2.95 -1.58 -7.85
C GLN A 90 -2.02 -1.23 -6.69
N TYR A 91 -2.36 -1.74 -5.52
CA TYR A 91 -1.58 -1.55 -4.30
C TYR A 91 -1.08 -2.87 -3.77
N GLN A 92 0.14 -2.85 -3.26
CA GLN A 92 0.69 -3.96 -2.49
C GLN A 92 0.33 -3.77 -1.02
N VAL A 93 -0.10 -4.82 -0.34
CA VAL A 93 -0.26 -4.80 1.12
C VAL A 93 1.11 -5.05 1.75
N LEU A 94 1.53 -4.18 2.66
CA LEU A 94 2.82 -4.27 3.36
C LEU A 94 2.70 -5.05 4.67
N GLY A 95 1.58 -4.89 5.37
CA GLY A 95 1.30 -5.52 6.64
C GLY A 95 -0.07 -5.11 7.16
N CYS A 96 -0.65 -5.89 8.07
CA CYS A 96 -1.95 -5.60 8.66
C CYS A 96 -1.89 -5.75 10.18
N ALA A 97 -2.21 -4.68 10.90
CA ALA A 97 -2.37 -4.71 12.35
C ALA A 97 -3.84 -4.96 12.72
N PRO A 98 -4.13 -5.88 13.66
CA PRO A 98 -5.49 -6.03 14.17
C PRO A 98 -5.91 -4.74 14.90
N VAL A 99 -7.11 -4.28 14.62
CA VAL A 99 -7.78 -3.19 15.36
C VAL A 99 -8.61 -3.82 16.46
N GLN A 100 -8.70 -3.14 17.61
CA GLN A 100 -9.48 -3.62 18.74
C GLN A 100 -10.91 -3.99 18.32
N ARG A 101 -11.30 -5.22 18.61
CA ARG A 101 -12.61 -5.76 18.22
C ARG A 101 -13.67 -5.16 19.13
N ALA A 102 -14.59 -4.39 18.57
CA ALA A 102 -15.75 -3.93 19.32
C ALA A 102 -16.69 -5.09 19.68
N VAL A 103 -16.85 -6.06 18.77
CA VAL A 103 -17.70 -7.23 18.95
C VAL A 103 -16.98 -8.48 18.42
N PRO A 104 -16.42 -9.34 19.29
CA PRO A 104 -15.96 -10.66 18.89
C PRO A 104 -17.14 -11.48 18.32
N PRO A 105 -16.93 -12.28 17.26
CA PRO A 105 -15.66 -12.64 16.66
C PRO A 105 -15.23 -11.68 15.55
N LEU A 106 -15.94 -10.60 15.22
CA LEU A 106 -15.70 -9.84 13.99
C LEU A 106 -14.34 -9.10 14.01
N PRO A 107 -13.35 -9.52 13.20
CA PRO A 107 -12.05 -8.86 13.18
C PRO A 107 -12.12 -7.57 12.36
N ASN A 108 -11.28 -6.62 12.72
CA ASN A 108 -10.99 -5.43 11.91
C ASN A 108 -9.47 -5.33 11.79
N TYR A 109 -8.96 -4.95 10.62
CA TYR A 109 -7.53 -4.74 10.40
C TYR A 109 -7.28 -3.37 9.81
N ASN A 110 -6.19 -2.74 10.24
CA ASN A 110 -5.63 -1.59 9.55
C ASN A 110 -4.40 -2.09 8.76
N CYS A 111 -4.53 -2.12 7.44
CA CYS A 111 -3.50 -2.62 6.55
C CYS A 111 -2.73 -1.47 5.92
N GLU A 112 -1.41 -1.48 6.04
CA GLU A 112 -0.55 -0.55 5.32
C GLU A 112 -0.41 -1.00 3.87
N ILE A 113 -0.45 -0.04 2.96
CA ILE A 113 -0.40 -0.29 1.52
C ILE A 113 0.66 0.59 0.85
N SER A 114 1.25 0.11 -0.24
CA SER A 114 2.13 0.89 -1.11
C SER A 114 1.68 0.84 -2.56
N LYS A 115 2.05 1.85 -3.35
CA LYS A 115 1.82 1.81 -4.79
C LYS A 115 2.82 0.84 -5.43
N ILE A 116 2.34 -0.14 -6.21
CA ILE A 116 3.21 -1.12 -6.87
C ILE A 116 4.24 -0.45 -7.80
N SER A 117 3.86 0.64 -8.47
CA SER A 117 4.73 1.35 -9.41
C SER A 117 5.83 2.20 -8.74
N GLY A 118 5.67 2.59 -7.47
CA GLY A 118 6.53 3.57 -6.81
C GLY A 118 7.16 3.12 -5.50
N GLY A 119 6.73 1.99 -4.92
CA GLY A 119 7.24 1.46 -3.65
C GLY A 119 6.92 2.31 -2.41
N LEU A 120 6.55 3.57 -2.58
CA LEU A 120 6.18 4.47 -1.49
C LEU A 120 4.87 4.04 -0.84
N SER A 121 4.85 4.10 0.50
CA SER A 121 3.64 3.90 1.30
C SER A 121 2.55 4.87 0.82
N ALA A 122 1.38 4.31 0.56
CA ALA A 122 0.19 5.00 0.08
C ALA A 122 -0.82 5.24 1.21
N GLY A 123 -0.44 4.96 2.46
CA GLY A 123 -1.25 5.09 3.65
C GLY A 123 -1.78 3.75 4.15
N THR A 124 -2.86 3.80 4.93
CA THR A 124 -3.49 2.60 5.50
C THR A 124 -4.94 2.47 5.05
N VAL A 125 -5.41 1.24 5.03
CA VAL A 125 -6.80 0.89 4.70
C VAL A 125 -7.43 0.06 5.81
N LEU A 126 -8.67 0.38 6.14
CA LEU A 126 -9.44 -0.32 7.16
C LEU A 126 -10.23 -1.46 6.52
N VAL A 127 -9.86 -2.70 6.84
CA VAL A 127 -10.53 -3.93 6.40
C VAL A 127 -11.49 -4.38 7.49
N LYS A 128 -12.77 -4.56 7.14
CA LYS A 128 -13.86 -4.91 8.06
C LYS A 128 -14.77 -6.01 7.51
N GLY A 129 -15.69 -6.50 8.34
CA GLY A 129 -16.77 -7.40 7.94
C GLY A 129 -16.28 -8.73 7.36
N GLY A 130 -17.02 -9.28 6.40
CA GLY A 130 -16.68 -10.58 5.79
C GLY A 130 -15.30 -10.61 5.11
N THR A 131 -14.83 -9.47 4.58
CA THR A 131 -13.47 -9.35 4.01
C THR A 131 -12.41 -9.53 5.09
N ALA A 132 -12.61 -8.91 6.27
CA ALA A 132 -11.71 -9.08 7.40
C ALA A 132 -11.73 -10.49 7.96
N VAL A 133 -12.90 -11.16 7.97
CA VAL A 133 -13.00 -12.57 8.39
C VAL A 133 -12.17 -13.49 7.48
N ARG A 134 -12.23 -13.29 6.16
CA ARG A 134 -11.42 -14.09 5.20
C ARG A 134 -9.93 -13.78 5.34
N LEU A 135 -9.58 -12.51 5.49
CA LEU A 135 -8.20 -12.10 5.75
C LEU A 135 -7.66 -12.71 7.05
N ALA A 136 -8.43 -12.66 8.14
CA ALA A 136 -8.06 -13.24 9.43
C ALA A 136 -7.76 -14.74 9.33
N LYS A 137 -8.60 -15.49 8.62
CA LYS A 137 -8.37 -16.93 8.37
C LYS A 137 -7.06 -17.15 7.59
N HIS A 138 -6.77 -16.31 6.61
CA HIS A 138 -5.50 -16.37 5.87
C HIS A 138 -4.29 -16.00 6.75
N LEU A 139 -4.43 -15.05 7.67
CA LEU A 139 -3.40 -14.66 8.63
C LEU A 139 -3.25 -15.64 9.80
N GLY A 140 -4.04 -16.71 9.87
CA GLY A 140 -3.98 -17.70 10.95
C GLY A 140 -4.58 -17.23 12.28
N ASP A 141 -5.54 -16.31 12.26
CA ASP A 141 -6.21 -15.80 13.46
C ASP A 141 -7.01 -16.91 14.17
N LEU A 142 -6.50 -17.38 15.31
CA LEU A 142 -7.06 -18.51 16.04
C LEU A 142 -8.54 -18.31 16.40
N GLN A 143 -8.94 -17.10 16.81
CA GLN A 143 -10.35 -16.83 17.13
C GLN A 143 -11.26 -16.98 15.91
N GLN A 144 -10.78 -16.70 14.70
CA GLN A 144 -11.56 -16.93 13.47
C GLN A 144 -11.52 -18.37 12.97
N LEU A 145 -10.43 -19.08 13.22
CA LEU A 145 -10.31 -20.49 12.87
C LEU A 145 -11.19 -21.36 13.78
N ASP A 146 -11.22 -21.05 15.08
CA ASP A 146 -12.03 -21.76 16.08
C ASP A 146 -13.50 -21.34 16.06
N TYR A 147 -13.83 -20.22 15.40
CA TYR A 147 -15.21 -19.74 15.32
C TYR A 147 -16.06 -20.69 14.46
N ARG A 148 -16.81 -21.55 15.14
CA ARG A 148 -17.97 -22.22 14.57
C ARG A 148 -19.07 -21.18 14.40
N TRP A 149 -19.66 -21.10 13.20
CA TRP A 149 -20.82 -20.25 12.94
C TRP A 149 -21.89 -20.52 14.01
N LYS A 150 -22.01 -19.58 14.94
CA LYS A 150 -23.12 -19.51 15.88
C LYS A 150 -24.08 -18.48 15.29
N LYS A 151 -25.38 -18.75 15.40
CA LYS A 151 -26.40 -17.76 15.06
C LYS A 151 -26.03 -16.46 15.76
N ASP A 152 -25.92 -15.39 14.99
CA ASP A 152 -25.67 -14.07 15.54
C ASP A 152 -26.79 -13.77 16.55
N PRO A 153 -26.47 -13.46 17.84
CA PRO A 153 -27.49 -13.09 18.82
C PRO A 153 -28.39 -11.93 18.38
N TRP A 154 -27.92 -11.12 17.43
CA TRP A 154 -28.63 -9.99 16.85
C TRP A 154 -29.26 -10.31 15.48
N SER A 155 -29.09 -11.53 14.95
CA SER A 155 -29.81 -11.96 13.73
C SER A 155 -31.28 -12.15 14.05
N ARG A 156 -32.11 -11.33 13.40
CA ARG A 156 -33.58 -11.48 13.39
C ARG A 156 -34.08 -12.53 12.40
N VAL A 157 -33.18 -13.15 11.65
CA VAL A 157 -33.50 -14.22 10.70
C VAL A 157 -33.32 -15.54 11.42
N ASP A 158 -34.41 -16.29 11.56
CA ASP A 158 -34.35 -17.67 12.01
C ASP A 158 -33.75 -18.53 10.89
N GLY A 159 -32.72 -19.31 11.24
CA GLY A 159 -31.99 -20.18 10.33
C GLY A 159 -32.49 -21.61 10.41
#